data_AF-A0A969KJ29-F1
#
_entry.id   AF-A0A969KJ29-F1
#
_cell.length_a   1.000
_cell.length_b   1.000
_cell.length_c   1.000
_cell.angle_alpha   90.00
_cell.angle_beta   90.00
_cell.angle_gamma   90.00
#
_symmetry.space_group_name_H-M   'P 1'
#
loop_
_entity.id
_entity.type
_entity.pdbx_description
1 polymer ?
#
loop_
_entity_poly.entity_id
_entity_poly.type
_entity_poly.pdbx_seq_one_letter_code
_entity_poly.pdbx_strand_id
1 'polypeptide(L)'
;FEITKIPIADGGDFTGDVLLRNLGGDWHTMEVLNPLGQPIEARFGITKSGVGIIELSEASGTRLLKETELNPLITTTYGTGQLIKAALDAGCKKLILGLGGSATLDGGVGLLQALGRSVFG
;
A
#
# COMPACT_ATOMS: atom_id res chain seq x y z
N PHE A 1 -30.45 1.92 -25.15
CA PHE A 1 -29.01 1.71 -25.39
C PHE A 1 -28.44 1.00 -24.18
N GLU A 2 -27.49 0.09 -24.40
CA GLU A 2 -26.79 -0.63 -23.34
C GLU A 2 -25.56 0.19 -22.92
N ILE A 3 -25.37 0.42 -21.61
CA ILE A 3 -24.25 1.21 -21.08
C ILE A 3 -23.36 0.29 -20.25
N THR A 4 -22.14 0.07 -20.72
CA THR A 4 -21.08 -0.59 -19.93
C THR A 4 -20.20 0.47 -19.27
N LYS A 5 -20.16 0.48 -17.94
CA LYS A 5 -19.29 1.38 -17.17
C LYS A 5 -17.92 0.74 -17.02
N ILE A 6 -16.87 1.36 -17.56
CA ILE A 6 -15.49 0.93 -17.35
C ILE A 6 -14.84 1.92 -16.38
N PRO A 7 -14.52 1.51 -15.15
CA PRO A 7 -13.82 2.35 -14.20
C PRO A 7 -12.39 2.60 -14.67
N ILE A 8 -11.90 3.83 -14.47
CA ILE A 8 -10.53 4.21 -14.81
C ILE A 8 -9.91 4.86 -13.57
N ALA A 9 -8.69 4.46 -13.26
CA ALA A 9 -7.83 5.05 -12.24
C ALA A 9 -6.39 5.06 -12.78
N ASP A 10 -5.59 6.04 -12.37
CA ASP A 10 -4.26 6.31 -12.90
C ASP A 10 -3.12 5.68 -12.09
N GLY A 11 -3.44 4.97 -11.00
CA GLY A 11 -2.45 4.38 -10.07
C GLY A 11 -2.10 5.29 -8.89
N GLY A 12 -2.70 6.48 -8.80
CA GLY A 12 -2.64 7.36 -7.65
C GLY A 12 -3.51 6.91 -6.48
N ASP A 13 -3.68 7.78 -5.50
CA ASP A 13 -4.50 7.51 -4.31
C ASP A 13 -5.93 7.10 -4.68
N PHE A 14 -6.50 6.18 -3.91
CA PHE A 14 -7.86 5.65 -4.10
C PHE A 14 -8.07 4.81 -5.37
N THR A 15 -7.00 4.51 -6.12
CA THR A 15 -7.04 3.52 -7.22
C THR A 15 -7.53 2.17 -6.71
N GLY A 16 -7.12 1.78 -5.50
CA GLY A 16 -7.56 0.54 -4.87
C GLY A 16 -9.07 0.48 -4.65
N ASP A 17 -9.68 1.58 -4.22
CA ASP A 17 -11.14 1.65 -4.02
C ASP A 17 -11.90 1.48 -5.35
N VAL A 18 -11.38 2.08 -6.41
CA VAL A 18 -11.93 1.91 -7.78
C VAL A 18 -11.81 0.46 -8.24
N LEU A 19 -10.66 -0.17 -8.03
CA LEU A 19 -10.43 -1.56 -8.43
C LEU A 19 -11.30 -2.55 -7.64
N LEU A 20 -11.29 -2.48 -6.30
CA LEU A 20 -12.07 -3.39 -5.46
C LEU A 20 -13.57 -3.26 -5.71
N ARG A 21 -14.09 -2.03 -5.87
CA ARG A 21 -15.51 -1.82 -6.14
C ARG A 21 -15.99 -2.49 -7.42
N ASN A 22 -15.13 -2.57 -8.44
CA ASN A 22 -15.51 -3.10 -9.75
C ASN A 22 -15.12 -4.56 -9.96
N LEU A 23 -14.00 -5.01 -9.39
CA LEU A 23 -13.58 -6.41 -9.42
C LEU A 23 -14.27 -7.27 -8.34
N GLY A 24 -14.84 -6.62 -7.34
CA GLY A 24 -15.33 -7.26 -6.12
C GLY A 24 -14.18 -7.75 -5.25
N GLY A 25 -14.40 -7.79 -3.94
CA GLY A 25 -13.39 -8.16 -2.96
C GLY A 25 -13.63 -7.46 -1.65
N ASP A 26 -12.70 -7.64 -0.72
CA ASP A 26 -12.80 -7.11 0.63
C ASP A 26 -11.51 -6.37 1.02
N TRP A 27 -11.69 -5.30 1.79
CA TRP A 27 -10.60 -4.61 2.46
C TRP A 27 -10.28 -5.31 3.78
N HIS A 28 -9.00 -5.48 4.06
CA HIS A 28 -8.47 -6.03 5.29
C HIS A 28 -7.64 -4.97 6.00
N THR A 29 -7.98 -4.68 7.25
CA THR A 29 -7.26 -3.70 8.08
C THR A 29 -6.30 -4.44 9.01
N MET A 30 -5.12 -3.85 9.22
CA MET A 30 -4.14 -4.33 10.19
C MET A 30 -3.25 -3.18 10.69
N GLU A 31 -2.61 -3.40 11.83
CA GLU A 31 -1.58 -2.49 12.33
C GLU A 31 -0.28 -2.63 11.52
N VAL A 32 0.27 -1.49 11.08
CA VAL A 32 1.55 -1.38 10.37
C VAL A 32 2.32 -0.16 10.88
N LEU A 33 3.58 -0.02 10.47
CA LEU A 33 4.38 1.16 10.77
C LEU A 33 4.16 2.25 9.72
N ASN A 34 3.91 3.47 10.18
CA ASN A 34 3.83 4.67 9.34
C ASN A 34 5.23 5.08 8.83
N PRO A 35 5.37 6.16 8.03
CA PRO A 35 6.67 6.58 7.52
C PRO A 35 7.71 6.86 8.62
N LEU A 36 7.29 7.26 9.83
CA LEU A 36 8.17 7.56 10.97
C LEU A 36 8.36 6.37 11.92
N GLY A 37 7.91 5.17 11.55
CA GLY A 37 8.05 3.96 12.36
C GLY A 37 7.05 3.84 13.52
N GLN A 38 5.96 4.61 13.51
CA GLN A 38 4.91 4.58 14.53
C GLN A 38 3.76 3.65 14.10
N PRO A 39 3.15 2.88 15.02
CA PRO A 39 2.04 2.01 14.68
C PRO A 39 0.80 2.82 14.25
N ILE A 40 0.18 2.41 13.15
CA ILE A 40 -1.09 2.93 12.63
C ILE A 40 -1.94 1.79 12.09
N GLU A 41 -3.26 1.98 12.05
CA GLU A 41 -4.12 1.11 11.23
C GLU A 41 -4.02 1.51 9.76
N ALA A 42 -3.75 0.52 8.91
CA ALA A 42 -3.77 0.64 7.46
C ALA A 42 -4.51 -0.56 6.85
N ARG A 43 -4.80 -0.50 5.56
CA ARG A 43 -5.56 -1.54 4.86
C ARG A 43 -4.93 -1.98 3.55
N PHE A 44 -5.21 -3.22 3.19
CA PHE A 44 -4.96 -3.80 1.87
C PHE A 44 -6.19 -4.53 1.38
N GLY A 45 -6.36 -4.64 0.07
CA GLY A 45 -7.53 -5.27 -0.52
C GLY A 45 -7.20 -6.64 -1.11
N ILE A 46 -8.17 -7.54 -1.12
CA ILE A 46 -8.08 -8.81 -1.87
C ILE A 46 -9.31 -8.90 -2.77
N THR A 47 -9.10 -9.01 -4.08
CA THR A 47 -10.20 -9.21 -5.02
C THR A 47 -10.78 -10.61 -4.89
N LYS A 48 -12.03 -10.82 -5.36
CA LYS A 48 -12.63 -12.16 -5.44
C LYS A 48 -11.82 -13.16 -6.28
N SER A 49 -10.98 -12.66 -7.20
CA SER A 49 -10.06 -13.46 -8.02
C SER A 49 -8.71 -13.74 -7.35
N GLY A 50 -8.50 -13.30 -6.11
CA GLY A 50 -7.28 -13.53 -5.33
C GLY A 50 -6.12 -12.60 -5.67
N VAL A 51 -6.39 -11.43 -6.28
CA VAL A 51 -5.38 -10.39 -6.53
C VAL A 51 -5.31 -9.47 -5.32
N GLY A 52 -4.12 -9.28 -4.76
CA GLY A 52 -3.89 -8.33 -3.69
C GLY A 52 -3.75 -6.90 -4.24
N ILE A 53 -4.39 -5.95 -3.58
CA ILE A 53 -4.36 -4.53 -3.93
C ILE A 53 -3.70 -3.78 -2.79
N ILE A 54 -2.58 -3.14 -3.07
CA ILE A 54 -1.77 -2.40 -2.10
C ILE A 54 -1.66 -0.96 -2.57
N GLU A 55 -1.93 -0.01 -1.68
CA GLU A 55 -1.64 1.39 -1.91
C GLU A 55 -0.53 1.83 -0.96
N LEU A 56 0.56 2.35 -1.50
CA LEU A 56 1.69 2.80 -0.70
C LEU A 56 1.25 3.88 0.28
N SER A 57 0.35 4.78 -0.12
CA SER A 57 -0.12 5.89 0.71
C SER A 57 -0.93 5.46 1.94
N GLU A 58 -1.39 4.21 2.02
CA GLU A 58 -2.04 3.65 3.23
C GLU A 58 -1.07 3.50 4.41
N ALA A 59 0.20 3.20 4.13
CA ALA A 59 1.20 2.96 5.18
C ALA A 59 2.41 3.90 5.12
N SER A 60 2.73 4.43 3.94
CA SER A 60 3.94 5.19 3.66
C SER A 60 3.64 6.53 2.97
N GLY A 61 2.42 7.06 3.10
CA GLY A 61 1.95 8.25 2.41
C GLY A 61 2.21 9.58 3.13
N THR A 62 2.31 10.68 2.38
CA THR A 62 2.48 12.05 2.92
C THR A 62 1.30 12.48 3.79
N ARG A 63 0.10 11.99 3.50
CA ARG A 63 -1.12 12.23 4.30
C ARG A 63 -1.03 11.72 5.74
N LEU A 64 -0.06 10.88 6.05
CA LEU A 64 0.18 10.33 7.39
C LEU A 64 1.07 11.23 8.25
N LEU A 65 1.60 12.30 7.68
CA LEU A 65 2.56 13.21 8.32
C LEU A 65 1.99 14.62 8.38
N LYS A 66 2.32 15.35 9.46
CA LYS A 66 2.16 16.80 9.50
C LYS A 66 3.20 17.46 8.62
N GLU A 67 2.93 18.70 8.22
CA GLU A 67 3.87 19.51 7.43
C GLU A 67 5.25 19.62 8.10
N THR A 68 5.29 19.75 9.43
CA THR A 68 6.53 19.79 10.23
C THR A 68 7.26 18.47 10.31
N GLU A 69 6.62 17.36 9.94
CA GLU A 69 7.14 15.99 9.98
C GLU A 69 7.63 15.53 8.59
N LEU A 70 7.42 16.33 7.53
CA LEU A 70 7.83 16.03 6.16
C LEU A 70 9.36 16.11 6.01
N ASN A 71 10.03 15.01 6.32
CA ASN A 71 11.46 14.84 6.08
C ASN A 71 11.73 13.47 5.43
N PRO A 72 12.00 13.42 4.12
CA PRO A 72 12.15 12.14 3.41
C PRO A 72 13.41 11.35 3.80
N LEU A 73 14.36 11.95 4.52
CA LEU A 73 15.60 11.30 4.95
C LEU A 73 15.40 10.36 6.15
N ILE A 74 14.29 10.51 6.88
CA ILE A 74 13.99 9.71 8.08
C ILE A 74 12.75 8.83 7.89
N THR A 75 12.16 8.83 6.71
CA THR A 75 10.93 8.07 6.43
C THR A 75 11.23 6.72 5.79
N THR A 76 10.40 5.72 6.09
CA THR A 76 10.57 4.34 5.63
C THR A 76 9.32 3.78 4.96
N THR A 77 9.52 2.87 4.00
CA THR A 77 8.45 2.09 3.34
C THR A 77 8.09 0.79 4.07
N TYR A 78 8.59 0.60 5.30
CA TYR A 78 8.42 -0.65 6.05
C TYR A 78 6.95 -1.09 6.18
N GLY A 79 6.04 -0.16 6.49
CA GLY A 79 4.62 -0.46 6.59
C GLY A 79 4.00 -0.96 5.29
N THR A 80 4.41 -0.42 4.15
CA THR A 80 3.96 -0.95 2.83
C THR A 80 4.45 -2.39 2.63
N GLY A 81 5.66 -2.72 3.09
CA GLY A 81 6.14 -4.09 3.08
C GLY A 81 5.34 -5.03 4.00
N GLN A 82 4.86 -4.53 5.16
CA GLN A 82 3.95 -5.30 6.02
C GLN A 82 2.62 -5.61 5.32
N LEU A 83 2.04 -4.64 4.60
CA LEU A 83 0.81 -4.86 3.80
C LEU A 83 1.04 -5.88 2.67
N ILE A 84 2.17 -5.77 1.96
CA ILE A 84 2.53 -6.73 0.91
C ILE A 84 2.67 -8.13 1.51
N LYS A 85 3.36 -8.25 2.64
CA LYS A 85 3.53 -9.53 3.34
C LYS A 85 2.17 -10.14 3.70
N ALA A 86 1.26 -9.34 4.25
CA ALA A 86 -0.07 -9.81 4.63
C ALA A 86 -0.88 -10.32 3.42
N ALA A 87 -0.81 -9.64 2.27
CA ALA A 87 -1.44 -10.12 1.04
C ALA A 87 -0.81 -11.44 0.54
N LEU A 88 0.52 -11.57 0.61
CA LEU A 88 1.22 -12.80 0.25
C LEU A 88 0.86 -13.96 1.19
N ASP A 89 0.81 -13.70 2.49
CA ASP A 89 0.41 -14.67 3.53
C ASP A 89 -1.06 -15.11 3.38
N ALA A 90 -1.92 -14.23 2.86
CA ALA A 90 -3.29 -14.56 2.46
C ALA A 90 -3.39 -15.36 1.15
N GLY A 91 -2.26 -15.70 0.52
CA GLY A 91 -2.17 -16.55 -0.67
C GLY A 91 -2.25 -15.82 -2.00
N CYS A 92 -2.20 -14.48 -2.02
CA CYS A 92 -2.17 -13.71 -3.26
C CYS A 92 -0.89 -14.00 -4.05
N LYS A 93 -1.04 -14.43 -5.30
CA LYS A 93 0.08 -14.66 -6.23
C LYS A 93 0.33 -13.48 -7.18
N LYS A 94 -0.60 -12.54 -7.23
CA LYS A 94 -0.55 -11.33 -8.04
C LYS A 94 -0.90 -10.15 -7.16
N LEU A 95 -0.13 -9.08 -7.28
CA LEU A 95 -0.35 -7.83 -6.56
C LEU A 95 -0.46 -6.69 -7.56
N ILE A 96 -1.37 -5.76 -7.29
CA ILE A 96 -1.41 -4.43 -7.91
C ILE A 96 -0.96 -3.45 -6.84
N LEU A 97 0.10 -2.70 -7.13
CA LEU A 97 0.70 -1.74 -6.20
C LEU A 97 0.55 -0.32 -6.76
N GLY A 98 -0.26 0.50 -6.08
CA GLY A 98 -0.33 1.94 -6.30
C GLY A 98 0.78 2.64 -5.53
N LEU A 99 1.58 3.46 -6.21
CA LEU A 99 2.76 4.14 -5.64
C LEU A 99 2.55 5.64 -5.39
N GLY A 100 1.35 6.16 -5.68
CA GLY A 100 0.99 7.55 -5.47
C GLY A 100 1.12 7.99 -4.00
N GLY A 101 1.31 9.30 -3.79
CA GLY A 101 1.24 9.91 -2.46
C GLY A 101 2.40 9.58 -1.50
N SER A 102 3.54 9.07 -1.98
CA SER A 102 4.67 8.63 -1.15
C SER A 102 5.31 9.74 -0.30
N ALA A 103 5.56 9.44 0.99
CA ALA A 103 6.34 10.26 1.92
C ALA A 103 7.85 9.90 1.98
N THR A 104 8.27 8.90 1.21
CA THR A 104 9.55 8.20 1.43
C THR A 104 10.51 8.33 0.25
N LEU A 105 11.81 8.40 0.56
CA LEU A 105 12.92 8.30 -0.41
C LEU A 105 13.92 7.20 -0.02
N ASP A 106 13.45 6.11 0.59
CA ASP A 106 14.29 5.00 1.05
C ASP A 106 14.60 3.96 -0.04
N GLY A 107 14.20 4.22 -1.30
CA GLY A 107 14.39 3.29 -2.42
C GLY A 107 13.65 1.95 -2.28
N GLY A 108 12.68 1.83 -1.37
CA GLY A 108 12.01 0.56 -1.07
C GLY A 108 12.79 -0.35 -0.12
N VAL A 109 13.87 0.14 0.51
CA VAL A 109 14.67 -0.65 1.45
C VAL A 109 13.83 -1.10 2.65
N GLY A 110 13.01 -0.22 3.23
CA GLY A 110 12.12 -0.57 4.34
C GLY A 110 11.13 -1.67 3.97
N LEU A 111 10.51 -1.56 2.79
CA LEU A 111 9.62 -2.58 2.24
C LEU A 111 10.32 -3.94 2.12
N LEU A 112 11.54 -3.97 1.56
CA LEU A 112 12.31 -5.21 1.43
C LEU A 112 12.68 -5.82 2.78
N GLN A 113 13.03 -4.98 3.77
CA GLN A 113 13.29 -5.41 5.14
C GLN A 113 12.08 -6.06 5.80
N ALA A 114 10.88 -5.49 5.62
CA ALA A 114 9.63 -6.08 6.13
C ALA A 114 9.32 -7.44 5.48
N LEU A 115 9.77 -7.67 4.25
CA LEU A 115 9.71 -8.96 3.55
C LEU A 115 10.83 -9.94 3.94
N GLY A 116 11.63 -9.62 4.96
CA GLY A 116 12.67 -10.49 5.49
C GLY A 116 14.01 -10.43 4.74
N ARG A 117 14.23 -9.43 3.90
CA ARG A 117 15.53 -9.22 3.25
C ARG A 117 16.43 -8.35 4.13
N SER A 118 17.64 -8.85 4.41
CA SER A 118 18.70 -8.00 4.93
C SER A 118 19.23 -7.14 3.80
N VAL A 119 19.12 -5.82 3.96
CA VAL A 119 19.79 -4.85 3.08
C VAL A 119 20.92 -4.27 3.91
N PHE A 120 22.16 -4.61 3.57
CA PHE A 120 23.33 -4.05 4.24
C PHE A 120 23.58 -2.64 3.72
N GLY A 121 23.76 -1.70 4.64
CA GLY A 121 24.31 -0.37 4.41
C GLY A 121 25.65 -0.25 5.11
#